data_AF-A0A7J3QU99-F1
#
_entry.id   AF-A0A7J3QU99-F1
#
_cell.length_a   1.000
_cell.length_b   1.000
_cell.length_c   1.000
_cell.angle_alpha   90.00
_cell.angle_beta   90.00
_cell.angle_gamma   90.00
#
_symmetry.space_group_name_H-M   'P 1'
#
loop_
_entity.id
_entity.type
_entity.pdbx_description
1 polymer ?
#
loop_
_entity_poly.entity_id
_entity_poly.type
_entity_poly.pdbx_seq_one_letter_code
_entity_poly.pdbx_strand_id
1 'polypeptide(L)' 'MSGSGADWERLGRLPSDVKVLMAIEMSDFALKVCAAGVRAQNPKISDAELMEKLRERLNWSKSMGRQRGKRQQRKRGI' A
#
# COMPACT_ATOMS: atom_id res chain seq x y z
N MET A 1 22.49 -9.90 -11.23
CA MET A 1 21.32 -9.02 -11.39
C MET A 1 21.53 -7.82 -10.49
N SER A 2 22.12 -6.75 -11.03
CA SER A 2 22.49 -5.51 -10.34
C SER A 2 21.49 -4.44 -10.75
N GLY A 3 20.47 -4.22 -9.92
CA GLY A 3 19.45 -3.19 -10.16
C GLY A 3 18.75 -2.89 -8.84
N SER A 4 19.25 -1.91 -8.10
CA SER A 4 18.56 -1.43 -6.89
C SER A 4 18.95 -0.01 -6.49
N GLY A 5 20.09 0.52 -6.95
CA GLY A 5 20.52 1.90 -6.66
C GLY A 5 19.98 2.98 -7.62
N ALA A 6 19.85 2.67 -8.91
CA ALA A 6 19.59 3.69 -9.93
C ALA A 6 18.10 4.10 -10.05
N ASP A 7 17.19 3.20 -9.70
CA ASP A 7 15.76 3.40 -9.96
C ASP A 7 15.11 4.37 -8.96
N TRP A 8 15.54 4.36 -7.70
CA TRP A 8 15.02 5.30 -6.69
C TRP A 8 15.53 6.74 -6.92
N GLU A 9 16.75 6.92 -7.41
CA GLU A 9 17.27 8.24 -7.81
C GLU A 9 16.49 8.81 -9.00
N ARG A 10 16.10 7.96 -9.95
CA ARG A 10 15.28 8.35 -11.10
C ARG A 10 13.86 8.74 -10.68
N LEU A 11 13.24 7.98 -9.78
CA LEU A 11 11.93 8.33 -9.20
C LEU A 11 11.99 9.67 -8.46
N GLY A 12 13.08 9.96 -7.73
CA GLY A 12 13.29 11.23 -7.05
C GLY A 12 13.28 12.45 -7.98
N ARG A 13 13.66 12.28 -9.25
CA ARG A 13 13.75 13.35 -10.26
C ARG A 13 12.47 13.56 -11.07
N LEU A 14 11.45 12.72 -10.92
CA LEU A 14 10.18 12.90 -11.63
C LEU A 14 9.44 14.17 -11.16
N PRO A 15 8.69 14.84 -12.05
CA PRO A 15 7.76 15.90 -11.66
C PRO A 15 6.78 15.42 -10.58
N SER A 16 6.31 16.35 -9.74
CA SER A 16 5.35 16.05 -8.67
C SER A 16 4.11 15.35 -9.19
N ASP A 17 3.57 15.82 -10.31
CA ASP A 17 2.29 15.37 -10.83
C ASP A 17 2.40 13.93 -11.35
N VAL A 18 3.54 13.60 -11.97
CA VAL A 18 3.86 12.24 -12.42
C VAL A 18 4.02 11.30 -11.23
N LYS A 19 4.69 11.74 -10.16
CA LYS A 19 4.81 10.94 -8.93
C LYS A 19 3.45 10.66 -8.29
N VAL A 20 2.58 11.66 -8.24
CA VAL A 20 1.23 11.52 -7.69
C VAL A 20 0.41 10.56 -8.54
N LEU A 21 0.40 10.73 -9.86
CA LEU A 21 -0.31 9.83 -10.78
C LEU A 21 0.19 8.39 -10.63
N MET A 22 1.50 8.19 -10.63
CA MET A 22 2.08 6.87 -10.43
C MET A 22 1.71 6.27 -9.07
N ALA A 23 1.69 7.06 -8.00
CA ALA A 23 1.27 6.60 -6.69
C ALA A 23 -0.22 6.20 -6.65
N ILE A 24 -1.09 6.92 -7.37
CA ILE A 24 -2.49 6.57 -7.54
C ILE A 24 -2.61 5.24 -8.28
N GLU A 25 -1.94 5.10 -9.43
CA GLU A 25 -1.97 3.88 -10.24
C GLU A 25 -1.48 2.65 -9.48
N MET A 26 -0.36 2.78 -8.74
CA MET A 26 0.15 1.70 -7.90
C MET A 26 -0.83 1.33 -6.77
N SER A 27 -1.48 2.32 -6.17
CA SER A 27 -2.47 2.09 -5.11
C SER A 27 -3.69 1.37 -5.66
N ASP A 28 -4.20 1.79 -6.81
CA ASP A 28 -5.33 1.15 -7.50
C ASP A 28 -5.03 -0.29 -7.89
N PHE A 29 -3.82 -0.54 -8.39
CA PHE A 29 -3.37 -1.89 -8.71
C PHE A 29 -3.32 -2.78 -7.45
N ALA A 30 -2.74 -2.28 -6.36
CA ALA A 30 -2.70 -3.01 -5.09
C ALA A 30 -4.12 -3.33 -4.55
N LEU A 31 -5.06 -2.39 -4.69
CA LEU A 31 -6.46 -2.61 -4.29
C LEU A 31 -7.15 -3.68 -5.15
N LYS A 32 -6.92 -3.70 -6.47
CA LYS A 32 -7.46 -4.73 -7.37
C LYS A 32 -6.95 -6.12 -7.00
N VAL A 33 -5.66 -6.26 -6.70
CA VAL A 33 -5.07 -7.53 -6.26
C VAL A 33 -5.69 -7.97 -4.93
N CYS A 34 -5.85 -7.04 -3.97
CA CYS A 34 -6.51 -7.34 -2.70
C CYS A 34 -7.96 -7.80 -2.90
N ALA A 35 -8.72 -7.11 -3.76
CA ALA A 35 -10.11 -7.43 -4.05
C ALA A 35 -10.24 -8.82 -4.69
N ALA A 36 -9.37 -9.15 -5.64
CA ALA A 36 -9.30 -10.47 -6.25
C ALA A 36 -9.02 -11.56 -5.22
N GLY A 37 -8.09 -11.32 -4.28
CA GLY A 37 -7.81 -12.26 -3.19
C GLY A 37 -9.01 -12.47 -2.25
N VAL A 38 -9.75 -11.40 -1.91
CA VAL A 38 -10.96 -11.51 -1.06
C VAL A 38 -12.07 -12.26 -1.78
N ARG A 39 -12.30 -11.97 -3.07
CA ARG A 39 -13.29 -12.69 -3.90
C ARG A 39 -12.93 -14.16 -4.08
N ALA A 40 -11.66 -14.49 -4.26
CA ALA A 40 -11.21 -15.88 -4.34
C ALA A 40 -11.49 -16.67 -3.05
N GLN A 41 -11.39 -16.01 -1.88
CA GLN A 41 -11.71 -16.62 -0.59
C GLN A 41 -13.22 -16.62 -0.29
N ASN A 42 -14.01 -15.73 -0.92
CA ASN A 42 -15.43 -15.54 -0.64
C ASN A 42 -16.19 -15.33 -1.95
N PRO A 43 -16.52 -16.39 -2.71
CA PRO A 43 -17.07 -16.27 -4.06
C PRO A 43 -18.44 -15.59 -4.16
N LYS A 44 -19.21 -15.59 -3.05
CA LYS A 44 -20.56 -15.02 -2.96
C LYS A 44 -20.60 -13.66 -2.26
N ILE A 45 -19.44 -13.06 -1.97
CA ILE A 45 -19.37 -11.76 -1.29
C ILE A 45 -20.05 -10.69 -2.16
N SER A 46 -20.90 -9.87 -1.53
CA SER A 46 -21.46 -8.71 -2.22
C SER A 46 -20.40 -7.62 -2.41
N ASP A 47 -20.60 -6.71 -3.35
CA ASP A 47 -19.66 -5.60 -3.55
C ASP A 47 -19.59 -4.68 -2.32
N ALA A 48 -20.70 -4.49 -1.60
CA ALA A 48 -20.72 -3.72 -0.36
C ALA A 48 -19.85 -4.35 0.74
N GLU A 49 -19.98 -5.66 0.96
CA GLU A 49 -19.16 -6.41 1.93
C GLU A 49 -17.69 -6.48 1.50
N LEU A 50 -17.43 -6.59 0.20
CA LEU A 50 -16.07 -6.56 -0.34
C LEU A 50 -15.39 -5.22 -0.02
N MET A 51 -16.10 -4.11 -0.20
CA MET A 51 -15.58 -2.77 0.12
C MET A 51 -15.29 -2.61 1.61
N GLU A 52 -16.13 -3.14 2.49
CA GLU A 52 -15.87 -3.13 3.95
C GLU A 52 -14.63 -3.96 4.31
N LYS A 53 -14.50 -5.18 3.80
CA LYS A 53 -13.30 -6.01 4.03
C LYS A 53 -12.02 -5.36 3.50
N LEU A 54 -12.10 -4.64 2.39
CA LEU A 54 -10.96 -3.88 1.86
C LEU A 54 -10.59 -2.71 2.77
N ARG A 55 -11.57 -1.97 3.30
CA ARG A 55 -11.35 -0.88 4.27
C ARG A 55 -10.69 -1.38 5.54
N GLU A 56 -11.15 -2.51 6.08
CA GLU A 56 -10.54 -3.15 7.25
C GLU A 56 -9.05 -3.48 7.01
N ARG A 57 -8.73 -4.09 5.85
CA ARG A 57 -7.34 -4.40 5.49
C ARG A 57 -6.46 -3.15 5.38
N LEU A 58 -6.97 -2.08 4.77
CA LEU A 58 -6.25 -0.81 4.68
C LEU A 58 -6.03 -0.16 6.05
N ASN A 59 -7.05 -0.18 6.91
CA ASN A 59 -6.96 0.36 8.27
C ASN A 59 -5.99 -0.44 9.15
N TRP A 60 -5.95 -1.76 9.00
CA TRP A 60 -4.95 -2.59 9.67
C TRP A 60 -3.52 -2.24 9.22
N SER A 61 -3.29 -2.04 7.92
CA SER A 61 -2.00 -1.59 7.39
C SER A 61 -1.56 -0.24 8.00
N LYS A 62 -2.48 0.73 8.10
CA LYS A 62 -2.22 2.03 8.75
C LYS A 62 -1.87 1.87 10.23
N SER A 63 -2.57 1.01 10.95
CA SER A 63 -2.31 0.72 12.37
C SER A 63 -0.92 0.10 12.58
N MET A 64 -0.55 -0.86 11.74
CA MET A 64 0.76 -1.50 11.75
C MET A 64 1.90 -0.51 11.41
N GLY A 65 1.68 0.39 10.45
CA GLY A 65 2.63 1.47 10.14
C GLY A 65 2.90 2.38 11.34
N ARG A 66 1.84 2.76 12.07
CA ARG A 66 1.95 3.55 13.31
C ARG A 66 2.70 2.79 14.42
N GLN A 67 2.44 1.49 14.58
CA GLN A 67 3.17 0.67 15.55
C GLN A 67 4.66 0.51 15.20
N ARG A 68 5.00 0.37 13.92
CA ARG A 68 6.42 0.32 13.47
C ARG A 68 7.15 1.65 13.69
N GLY A 69 6.49 2.78 13.42
CA GLY A 69 7.04 4.11 13.71
C GLY A 69 7.35 4.33 15.18
N LYS A 70 6.44 3.92 16.08
CA LYS A 70 6.65 3.95 17.54
C LYS A 70 7.80 3.05 17.99
N ARG A 71 7.94 1.86 17.39
CA ARG A 71 9.04 0.92 17.68
C ARG A 71 10.39 1.46 17.21
N GLN A 72 10.42 2.20 16.10
CA GLN A 72 11.64 2.79 15.55
C GLN A 72 12.06 4.07 16.30
N GLN A 73 11.11 4.87 16.80
CA GLN A 73 11.38 5.96 17.74
C GLN A 73 11.94 5.45 19.07
N ARG A 74 11.35 4.39 19.66
CA ARG A 74 11.88 3.76 20.88
C ARG A 74 13.30 3.19 20.73
N LYS A 75 13.68 2.73 19.54
CA LYS A 75 15.05 2.25 19.25
C LYS A 75 16.04 3.39 18.96
N ARG A 76 15.57 4.60 18.67
CA ARG A 76 16.40 5.78 18.36
C ARG A 76 16.61 6.74 19.53
N GLY A 77 16.07 6.43 20.72
CA GLY A 77 16.38 7.17 21.95
C GLY A 77 15.98 8.65 21.92
N ILE A 78 14.74 8.94 21.49
CA ILE A 78 14.06 10.20 21.81
C ILE A 78 12.88 9.85 22.72
#